data_AF-A0A0F2C123-F1
#
_entry.id   AF-A0A0F2C123-F1
#
_cell.length_a   1.000
_cell.length_b   1.000
_cell.length_c   1.000
_cell.angle_alpha   90.00
_cell.angle_beta   90.00
_cell.angle_gamma   90.00
#
_symmetry.space_group_name_H-M   'P 1'
#
loop_
_entity.id
_entity.type
_entity.pdbx_description
1 polymer ?
#
loop_
_entity_poly.entity_id
_entity_poly.type
_entity_poly.pdbx_seq_one_letter_code
_entity_poly.pdbx_strand_id
1 'polypeptide(L)'
;MARGRAMSAGALVVAAVALAGCAPVERAAVAAPTPSPDSLPTAPTRATPLSVAIPEGETVLGDVVEMRGSAQAGPFENPTGRVALYVRCLGEGEVVVEIVGNASVEQPCQTDPEDQGTRNTLDVWATDEVVISGSAEMTARWAVAVTAIPNS
;
A
#
# COMPACT_ATOMS: atom_id res chain seq x y z
N MET A 1 -32.06 -0.27 -35.49
CA MET A 1 -31.60 -1.56 -36.03
C MET A 1 -31.20 -2.44 -34.86
N ALA A 2 -31.81 -3.61 -34.78
CA ALA A 2 -31.84 -4.47 -33.61
C ALA A 2 -30.58 -5.33 -33.46
N ARG A 3 -30.32 -5.70 -32.20
CA ARG A 3 -29.28 -6.60 -31.69
C ARG A 3 -29.21 -7.93 -32.45
N GLY A 4 -27.99 -8.46 -32.63
CA GLY A 4 -27.80 -9.84 -33.06
C GLY A 4 -26.35 -10.23 -33.24
N ARG A 5 -25.63 -10.55 -32.16
CA ARG A 5 -24.41 -11.36 -32.23
C ARG A 5 -24.53 -12.48 -31.20
N ALA A 6 -24.86 -13.66 -31.69
CA ALA A 6 -24.83 -14.91 -30.95
C ALA A 6 -23.75 -15.81 -31.55
N MET A 7 -23.34 -16.77 -30.71
CA MET A 7 -22.58 -18.00 -31.00
C MET A 7 -21.09 -17.97 -30.60
N SER A 8 -20.87 -18.22 -29.31
CA SER A 8 -19.77 -19.04 -28.80
C SER A 8 -20.35 -20.32 -28.22
N ALA A 9 -19.90 -21.47 -28.71
CA ALA A 9 -19.96 -22.81 -28.11
C ALA A 9 -19.25 -23.77 -29.08
N GLY A 10 -18.40 -24.71 -28.70
CA GLY A 10 -17.87 -25.11 -27.42
C GLY A 10 -16.62 -25.94 -27.69
N ALA A 11 -15.60 -25.78 -26.86
CA ALA A 11 -14.35 -26.51 -26.99
C ALA A 11 -14.53 -27.97 -26.54
N LEU A 12 -14.06 -28.87 -27.38
CA LEU A 12 -13.85 -30.29 -27.10
C LEU A 12 -12.81 -30.46 -25.97
N VAL A 13 -13.15 -31.21 -24.92
CA VAL A 13 -12.15 -31.84 -24.05
C VAL A 13 -12.53 -33.30 -23.88
N VAL A 14 -11.72 -34.17 -24.45
CA VAL A 14 -11.82 -35.64 -24.34
C VAL A 14 -11.22 -36.06 -23.01
N ALA A 15 -11.98 -36.88 -22.27
CA ALA A 15 -11.64 -37.40 -20.95
C ALA A 15 -10.41 -38.35 -21.00
N ALA A 16 -9.52 -38.18 -20.02
CA ALA A 16 -8.38 -39.05 -19.80
C ALA A 16 -8.82 -40.41 -19.22
N VAL A 17 -8.30 -41.49 -19.80
CA VAL A 17 -8.52 -42.88 -19.39
C VAL A 17 -7.62 -43.21 -18.20
N ALA A 18 -8.22 -43.74 -17.14
CA ALA A 18 -7.54 -44.30 -15.98
C ALA A 18 -6.94 -45.68 -16.30
N LEU A 19 -5.73 -45.94 -15.79
CA LEU A 19 -5.23 -47.30 -15.60
C LEU A 19 -4.71 -47.47 -14.16
N ALA A 20 -5.39 -48.38 -13.46
CA ALA A 20 -5.02 -48.90 -12.17
C ALA A 20 -3.73 -49.73 -12.26
N GLY A 21 -2.87 -49.58 -11.27
CA GLY A 21 -1.73 -50.46 -11.01
C GLY A 21 -1.66 -50.79 -9.52
N CYS A 22 -1.82 -52.06 -9.18
CA CYS A 22 -1.76 -52.59 -7.81
C CYS A 22 -0.33 -53.06 -7.43
N ALA A 23 -0.03 -52.87 -6.14
CA ALA A 23 0.89 -53.62 -5.26
C ALA A 23 2.41 -53.31 -5.29
N PRO A 24 3.20 -53.64 -4.23
CA PRO A 24 2.87 -54.22 -2.93
C PRO A 24 3.34 -53.42 -1.68
N VAL A 25 2.88 -53.87 -0.51
CA VAL A 25 3.32 -53.49 0.85
C VAL A 25 4.73 -54.01 1.14
N GLU A 26 5.61 -53.18 1.69
CA GLU A 26 6.83 -53.61 2.37
C GLU A 26 6.93 -52.94 3.74
N ARG A 27 6.77 -53.73 4.80
CA ARG A 27 7.03 -53.34 6.20
C ARG A 27 8.51 -53.55 6.47
N ALA A 28 9.25 -52.47 6.66
CA ALA A 28 10.51 -52.49 7.39
C ALA A 28 10.34 -51.65 8.66
N ALA A 29 10.24 -52.33 9.81
CA ALA A 29 10.49 -51.71 11.10
C ALA A 29 12.00 -51.75 11.34
N VAL A 30 12.60 -50.64 11.78
CA VAL A 30 13.56 -50.54 12.89
C VAL A 30 14.18 -49.15 12.93
N ALA A 31 14.30 -48.65 14.17
CA ALA A 31 15.10 -47.53 14.67
C ALA A 31 14.52 -46.11 14.50
N ALA A 32 13.84 -45.66 15.55
CA ALA A 32 13.71 -44.23 15.86
C ALA A 32 15.04 -43.67 16.38
N PRO A 33 15.52 -42.53 15.87
CA PRO A 33 16.34 -41.62 16.64
C PRO A 33 15.50 -40.46 17.19
N THR A 34 15.79 -40.18 18.46
CA THR A 34 15.36 -39.14 19.39
C THR A 34 15.11 -37.75 18.78
N PRO A 35 14.12 -36.97 19.29
CA PRO A 35 13.78 -35.64 18.77
C PRO A 35 14.93 -34.64 18.93
N SER A 36 15.07 -33.74 17.95
CA SER A 36 16.00 -32.61 17.95
C SER A 36 15.34 -31.41 17.30
N PRO A 37 15.67 -30.20 17.75
CA PRO A 37 14.92 -29.43 18.72
C PRO A 37 13.94 -28.44 18.07
N ASP A 38 13.02 -27.93 18.88
CA ASP A 38 12.30 -26.66 18.73
C ASP A 38 12.52 -25.91 17.39
N SER A 39 11.71 -26.25 16.39
CA SER A 39 11.31 -25.24 15.41
C SER A 39 10.38 -24.27 16.13
N LEU A 40 10.97 -23.24 16.76
CA LEU A 40 10.21 -22.06 17.15
C LEU A 40 9.36 -21.63 15.94
N PRO A 41 8.06 -21.37 16.10
CA PRO A 41 7.29 -20.82 15.00
C PRO A 41 7.97 -19.52 14.58
N THR A 42 8.49 -19.47 13.35
CA THR A 42 8.89 -18.22 12.72
C THR A 42 7.66 -17.33 12.77
N ALA A 43 7.65 -16.37 13.69
CA ALA A 43 6.56 -15.42 13.81
C ALA A 43 6.34 -14.83 12.41
N PRO A 44 5.08 -14.75 11.92
CA PRO A 44 4.84 -14.16 10.61
C PRO A 44 5.44 -12.76 10.62
N THR A 45 6.44 -12.52 9.77
CA THR A 45 7.03 -11.20 9.56
C THR A 45 5.90 -10.26 9.20
N ARG A 46 5.49 -9.41 10.16
CA ARG A 46 4.47 -8.40 9.95
C ARG A 46 5.00 -7.48 8.85
N ALA A 47 4.29 -7.41 7.72
CA ALA A 47 4.65 -6.48 6.66
C ALA A 47 4.68 -5.07 7.27
N THR A 48 5.79 -4.35 7.05
CA THR A 48 5.93 -2.96 7.51
C THR A 48 4.90 -2.11 6.75
N PRO A 49 4.08 -1.32 7.45
CA PRO A 49 3.11 -0.45 6.79
C PRO A 49 3.84 0.61 5.95
N LEU A 50 3.22 1.02 4.85
CA LEU A 50 3.69 2.12 4.01
C LEU A 50 3.72 3.41 4.82
N SER A 51 4.93 3.94 5.03
CA SER A 51 5.16 5.20 5.73
C SER A 51 6.07 6.12 4.91
N VAL A 52 6.06 7.40 5.27
CA VAL A 52 6.90 8.44 4.69
C VAL A 52 8.09 8.76 5.61
N ALA A 53 9.23 9.15 5.04
CA ALA A 53 10.40 9.56 5.80
C ALA A 53 10.38 11.08 6.03
N ILE A 54 10.45 11.51 7.29
CA ILE A 54 10.39 12.91 7.70
C ILE A 54 11.77 13.31 8.26
N PRO A 55 12.39 14.40 7.76
CA PRO A 55 13.70 14.86 8.23
C PRO A 55 13.64 15.38 9.66
N GLU A 56 14.78 15.33 10.34
CA GLU A 56 14.94 15.93 11.67
C GLU A 56 14.77 17.46 11.58
N GLY A 57 13.99 18.04 12.49
CA GLY A 57 13.76 19.48 12.58
C GLY A 57 12.40 19.97 12.06
N GLU A 58 11.61 19.11 11.41
CA GLU A 58 10.22 19.41 11.06
C GLU A 58 9.26 18.83 12.10
N THR A 59 8.17 19.55 12.42
CA THR A 59 7.16 19.07 13.37
C THR A 59 6.02 18.40 12.61
N VAL A 60 5.75 17.12 12.89
CA VAL A 60 4.60 16.43 12.30
C VAL A 60 3.30 17.03 12.83
N LEU A 61 2.43 17.49 11.93
CA LEU A 61 1.10 17.99 12.29
C LEU A 61 0.08 16.85 12.22
N GLY A 62 0.21 15.97 11.22
CA GLY A 62 -0.62 14.79 11.08
C GLY A 62 -0.30 13.96 9.85
N ASP A 63 -0.90 12.78 9.77
CA ASP A 63 -0.60 11.80 8.74
C ASP A 63 -1.79 10.89 8.40
N VAL A 64 -1.67 10.22 7.27
CA VAL A 64 -2.48 9.08 6.84
C VAL A 64 -1.52 7.95 6.50
N VAL A 65 -1.50 6.92 7.35
CA VAL A 65 -0.66 5.74 7.19
C VAL A 65 -1.37 4.72 6.31
N GLU A 66 -0.68 4.25 5.26
CA GLU A 66 -1.12 3.20 4.31
C GLU A 66 -2.63 3.09 4.05
N MET A 67 -3.11 3.81 3.04
CA MET A 67 -4.49 3.76 2.57
C MET A 67 -4.61 3.26 1.12
N ARG A 68 -5.81 2.81 0.79
CA ARG A 68 -6.29 2.56 -0.57
C ARG A 68 -7.55 3.36 -0.80
N GLY A 69 -7.80 3.80 -2.03
CA GLY A 69 -8.94 4.66 -2.30
C GLY A 69 -8.73 6.04 -1.68
N SER A 70 -9.75 6.57 -1.02
CA SER A 70 -9.73 7.91 -0.42
C SER A 70 -9.65 7.88 1.11
N ALA A 71 -9.00 8.91 1.66
CA ALA A 71 -8.92 9.16 3.09
C ALA A 71 -8.77 10.65 3.37
N GLN A 72 -9.11 11.06 4.59
CA GLN A 72 -8.95 12.43 5.06
C GLN A 72 -8.43 12.43 6.49
N ALA A 73 -7.61 13.41 6.84
CA ALA A 73 -7.10 13.63 8.18
C ALA A 73 -7.04 15.13 8.52
N GLY A 74 -7.22 15.46 9.80
CA GLY A 74 -7.29 16.84 10.30
C GLY A 74 -8.66 17.19 10.88
N PRO A 75 -8.89 18.46 11.25
CA PRO A 75 -7.98 19.61 11.08
C PRO A 75 -6.73 19.56 11.98
N PHE A 76 -5.63 20.17 11.51
CA PHE A 76 -4.38 20.34 12.26
C PHE A 76 -3.97 21.80 12.33
N GLU A 77 -3.45 22.23 13.47
CA GLU A 77 -2.93 23.59 13.63
C GLU A 77 -1.59 23.76 12.88
N ASN A 78 -1.43 24.85 12.13
CA ASN A 78 -0.18 25.20 11.45
C ASN A 78 0.39 26.53 11.98
N PRO A 79 1.30 26.50 12.98
CA PRO A 79 1.82 27.70 13.61
C PRO A 79 2.83 28.47 12.72
N THR A 80 3.39 27.86 11.69
CA THR A 80 4.48 28.46 10.90
C THR A 80 4.01 29.12 9.61
N GLY A 81 2.85 28.73 9.07
CA GLY A 81 2.39 29.18 7.75
C GLY A 81 3.16 28.55 6.58
N ARG A 82 3.96 27.52 6.85
CA ARG A 82 4.72 26.79 5.84
C ARG A 82 4.70 25.32 6.16
N VAL A 83 4.24 24.50 5.22
CA VAL A 83 4.12 23.07 5.42
C VAL A 83 4.91 22.28 4.39
N ALA A 84 5.39 21.11 4.78
CA ALA A 84 5.87 20.10 3.85
C ALA A 84 4.91 18.90 3.85
N LEU A 85 4.47 18.53 2.66
CA LEU A 85 3.62 17.38 2.37
C LEU A 85 4.50 16.27 1.79
N TYR A 86 4.64 15.20 2.57
CA TYR A 86 5.37 14.00 2.19
C TYR A 86 4.38 13.00 1.65
N VAL A 87 4.53 12.57 0.40
CA VAL A 87 3.58 11.66 -0.24
C VAL A 87 4.34 10.48 -0.82
N ARG A 88 3.93 9.27 -0.44
CA ARG A 88 4.43 8.03 -1.02
C ARG A 88 3.27 7.25 -1.61
N CYS A 89 3.39 6.82 -2.86
CA CYS A 89 2.41 5.96 -3.51
C CYS A 89 3.10 4.78 -4.19
N LEU A 90 2.59 3.57 -3.92
CA LEU A 90 3.06 2.32 -4.49
C LEU A 90 1.95 1.61 -5.26
N GLY A 91 2.21 1.28 -6.52
CA GLY A 91 1.26 0.61 -7.41
C GLY A 91 1.15 1.29 -8.77
N GLU A 92 0.03 1.07 -9.45
CA GLU A 92 -0.30 1.68 -10.73
C GLU A 92 -1.22 2.89 -10.53
N GLY A 93 -1.20 3.84 -11.47
CA GLY A 93 -2.03 5.05 -11.42
C GLY A 93 -1.34 6.22 -10.74
N GLU A 94 -2.13 7.09 -10.13
CA GLU A 94 -1.68 8.33 -9.50
C GLU A 94 -2.36 8.54 -8.15
N VAL A 95 -1.70 9.31 -7.28
CA VAL A 95 -2.28 9.80 -6.04
C VAL A 95 -2.48 11.31 -6.16
N VAL A 96 -3.67 11.76 -5.77
CA VAL A 96 -4.00 13.18 -5.62
C VAL A 96 -4.13 13.45 -4.13
N VAL A 97 -3.37 14.42 -3.62
CA VAL A 97 -3.40 14.85 -2.23
C VAL A 97 -3.62 16.36 -2.17
N GLU A 98 -4.61 16.76 -1.41
CA GLU A 98 -5.03 18.14 -1.24
C GLU A 98 -4.85 18.57 0.22
N ILE A 99 -4.29 19.77 0.41
CA ILE A 99 -4.54 20.56 1.62
C ILE A 99 -5.76 21.42 1.32
N VAL A 100 -6.90 21.06 1.91
CA VAL A 100 -8.22 21.59 1.55
C VAL A 100 -8.20 23.12 1.58
N GLY A 101 -8.62 23.72 0.45
CA GLY A 101 -8.70 25.17 0.29
C GLY A 101 -7.37 25.89 0.05
N ASN A 102 -6.24 25.18 0.02
CA ASN A 102 -4.91 25.76 -0.14
C ASN A 102 -4.19 25.26 -1.39
N ALA A 103 -3.96 23.95 -1.50
CA ALA A 103 -3.12 23.38 -2.56
C ALA A 103 -3.46 21.93 -2.85
N SER A 104 -3.20 21.50 -4.09
CA SER A 104 -3.30 20.11 -4.52
C SER A 104 -1.97 19.65 -5.12
N VAL A 105 -1.58 18.42 -4.82
CA VAL A 105 -0.39 17.74 -5.31
C VAL A 105 -0.85 16.44 -5.95
N GLU A 106 -0.48 16.25 -7.22
CA GLU A 106 -0.74 15.05 -7.98
C GLU A 106 0.59 14.42 -8.37
N GLN A 107 0.74 13.12 -8.15
CA GLN A 107 1.95 12.41 -8.56
C GLN A 107 1.67 10.96 -8.99
N PRO A 108 2.43 10.44 -9.96
CA PRO A 108 2.33 9.04 -10.35
C PRO A 108 2.82 8.12 -9.23
N CYS A 109 2.14 6.99 -9.08
CA CYS A 109 2.56 5.96 -8.15
C CYS A 109 3.79 5.21 -8.67
N GLN A 110 4.67 4.83 -7.75
CA GLN A 110 5.90 4.14 -8.07
C GLN A 110 5.71 2.62 -7.97
N THR A 111 6.44 1.87 -8.77
CA THR A 111 6.45 0.40 -8.68
C THR A 111 7.59 -0.12 -7.80
N ASP A 112 8.59 0.71 -7.54
CA ASP A 112 9.71 0.41 -6.65
C ASP A 112 9.28 0.51 -5.18
N PRO A 113 9.27 -0.60 -4.42
CA PRO A 113 8.94 -0.56 -2.99
C PRO A 113 9.99 0.18 -2.15
N GLU A 114 11.19 0.44 -2.65
CA GLU A 114 12.23 1.19 -1.93
C GLU A 114 12.13 2.71 -2.12
N ASP A 115 11.23 3.19 -2.99
CA ASP A 115 10.96 4.62 -3.18
C ASP A 115 10.54 5.28 -1.86
N GLN A 116 11.20 6.39 -1.51
CA GLN A 116 10.95 7.11 -0.25
C GLN A 116 9.78 8.10 -0.33
N GLY A 117 9.18 8.25 -1.51
CA GLY A 117 8.16 9.25 -1.80
C GLY A 117 8.75 10.63 -2.12
N THR A 118 7.84 11.59 -2.30
CA THR A 118 8.15 12.96 -2.68
C THR A 118 7.86 13.92 -1.53
N ARG A 119 8.72 14.92 -1.36
CA ARG A 119 8.50 16.05 -0.46
C ARG A 119 8.06 17.28 -1.24
N ASN A 120 6.87 17.79 -0.96
CA ASN A 120 6.30 19.00 -1.57
C ASN A 120 6.22 20.10 -0.52
N THR A 121 6.85 21.25 -0.77
CA THR A 121 6.78 22.42 0.12
C THR A 121 5.67 23.35 -0.35
N LEU A 122 4.81 23.74 0.57
CA LEU A 122 3.63 24.56 0.30
C LEU A 122 3.58 25.71 1.30
N ASP A 123 3.34 26.92 0.80
CA ASP A 123 3.00 28.07 1.63
C ASP A 123 1.50 28.06 1.87
N VAL A 124 1.10 27.99 3.15
CA VAL A 124 -0.30 27.90 3.62
C VAL A 124 -0.49 29.09 4.56
N TRP A 125 -1.61 29.82 4.48
CA TRP A 125 -1.74 30.99 5.34
C TRP A 125 -1.55 30.63 6.82
N ALA A 126 -0.68 31.38 7.50
CA ALA A 126 -0.45 31.19 8.93
C ALA A 126 -1.79 31.38 9.66
N THR A 127 -2.13 30.46 10.56
CA THR A 127 -3.43 30.30 11.25
C THR A 127 -4.51 29.47 10.57
N ASP A 128 -4.29 29.01 9.33
CA ASP A 128 -5.24 28.07 8.72
C ASP A 128 -5.13 26.67 9.36
N GLU A 129 -6.29 26.06 9.59
CA GLU A 129 -6.38 24.65 9.92
C GLU A 129 -6.08 23.81 8.67
N VAL A 130 -5.13 22.89 8.79
CA VAL A 130 -4.73 22.00 7.71
C VAL A 130 -5.62 20.76 7.75
N VAL A 131 -6.41 20.57 6.70
CA VAL A 131 -7.11 19.31 6.43
C VAL A 131 -6.48 18.67 5.21
N ILE A 132 -6.01 17.44 5.35
CA ILE A 132 -5.43 16.66 4.26
C ILE A 132 -6.51 15.73 3.71
N SER A 133 -6.77 15.79 2.41
CA SER A 133 -7.59 14.82 1.69
C SER A 133 -6.72 14.14 0.66
N GLY A 134 -6.78 12.83 0.54
CA GLY A 134 -6.04 12.11 -0.49
C GLY A 134 -6.86 11.01 -1.13
N SER A 135 -6.54 10.70 -2.38
CA SER A 135 -7.15 9.60 -3.10
C SER A 135 -6.21 9.00 -4.15
N ALA A 136 -6.29 7.69 -4.31
CA ALA A 136 -5.66 6.94 -5.40
C ALA A 136 -6.59 5.80 -5.84
N GLU A 137 -6.23 5.12 -6.92
CA GLU A 137 -6.91 3.88 -7.32
C GLU A 137 -6.85 2.80 -6.22
N MET A 138 -7.82 1.89 -6.18
CA MET A 138 -7.88 0.82 -5.16
C MET A 138 -6.73 -0.20 -5.29
N THR A 139 -6.07 -0.23 -6.44
CA THR A 139 -4.90 -1.06 -6.75
C THR A 139 -3.62 -0.46 -6.14
N ALA A 140 -3.57 0.87 -5.97
CA ALA A 140 -2.45 1.58 -5.37
C ALA A 140 -2.60 1.71 -3.85
N ARG A 141 -1.46 1.71 -3.16
CA ARG A 141 -1.38 2.07 -1.74
C ARG A 141 -0.67 3.40 -1.63
N TRP A 142 -1.16 4.27 -0.75
CA TRP A 142 -0.55 5.57 -0.54
C TRP A 142 -0.47 5.92 0.94
N ALA A 143 0.48 6.77 1.29
CA ALA A 143 0.65 7.34 2.60
C ALA A 143 1.05 8.81 2.45
N VAL A 144 0.60 9.64 3.40
CA VAL A 144 0.97 11.04 3.45
C VAL A 144 1.26 11.47 4.88
N ALA A 145 2.22 12.38 5.06
CA ALA A 145 2.32 13.19 6.27
C ALA A 145 2.42 14.66 5.90
N VAL A 146 1.85 15.51 6.75
CA VAL A 146 2.05 16.96 6.70
C VAL A 146 2.81 17.40 7.94
N THR A 147 3.74 18.31 7.73
CA THR A 147 4.65 18.82 8.75
C THR A 147 4.72 20.33 8.69
N ALA A 148 4.99 20.98 9.82
CA ALA A 148 5.33 22.40 9.87
C ALA A 148 6.83 22.59 9.63
N ILE A 149 7.16 23.43 8.65
CA ILE A 149 8.52 23.87 8.37
C ILE A 149 8.85 25.05 9.29
N PRO A 150 9.96 25.01 10.06
CA PRO A 150 10.33 26.09 10.96
C PRO A 150 10.60 27.41 10.21
N ASN A 151 10.17 28.52 10.82
CA ASN A 151 10.51 29.87 10.36
C ASN A 151 11.91 30.22 10.86
N SER A 152 12.87 30.35 9.94
CA SER A 152 14.25 30.79 10.20
C SER A 152 14.33 32.28 10.55
#